data_AF-A0A817C4V1-F1
#
_entry.id   AF-A0A817C4V1-F1
#
_cell.length_a   1.000
_cell.length_b   1.000
_cell.length_c   1.000
_cell.angle_alpha   90.00
_cell.angle_beta   90.00
_cell.angle_gamma   90.00
#
_symmetry.space_group_name_H-M   'P 1'
#
loop_
_entity.id
_entity.type
_entity.pdbx_description
1 polymer ?
#
loop_
_entity_poly.entity_id
_entity_poly.type
_entity_poly.pdbx_seq_one_letter_code
_entity_poly.pdbx_strand_id
1 'polypeptide(L)'
;MKYLQKLVIQELSCSSSIRNIDFIEKIFNIKNNFLTDIIFDYDCDSFDLINHPINNIICHNILSLTIQLDTLMDLSSLIYLIPNIHRLDVSFKNSSLSKVPFNITLPFLKEFSVWAVHWYSHLDDLKSLLQIVPSIEEFSLTISTRDFNLINGTKLVSILPSQLKQFNYTVCYYPCESYDNYNIDIIKTSWQSIPIIYSISDIDKRIFLHTLPYCSSRLTIRSSLAKNMPNKDMHPIYSKIDQIQVYSMINLSDTFPIIGQCRRVRELTLLTANESKTSNSQFTSSGRSRIKD
;
A
#
# COMPACT_ATOMS: atom_id res chain seq x y z
N MET A 1 -7.54 -29.44 12.14
CA MET A 1 -7.11 -28.04 12.33
C MET A 1 -6.42 -27.73 13.67
N LYS A 2 -6.23 -28.68 14.62
CA LYS A 2 -5.70 -28.40 15.97
C LYS A 2 -4.31 -27.73 16.07
N TYR A 3 -3.56 -27.60 14.98
CA TYR A 3 -2.21 -27.02 14.95
C TYR A 3 -2.00 -26.03 13.80
N LEU A 4 -3.08 -25.53 13.18
CA LEU A 4 -2.93 -24.58 12.07
C LEU A 4 -2.38 -23.26 12.62
N GLN A 5 -1.14 -22.91 12.25
CA GLN A 5 -0.48 -21.67 12.68
C GLN A 5 -0.71 -20.49 11.74
N LYS A 6 -0.81 -20.78 10.44
CA LYS A 6 -0.95 -19.79 9.39
C LYS A 6 -2.10 -20.13 8.47
N LEU A 7 -2.98 -19.17 8.23
CA LEU A 7 -4.06 -19.24 7.26
C LEU A 7 -3.77 -18.23 6.13
N VAL A 8 -3.77 -18.72 4.89
CA VAL A 8 -3.64 -17.88 3.69
C VAL A 8 -4.90 -18.02 2.87
N ILE A 9 -5.56 -16.90 2.61
CA ILE A 9 -6.71 -16.80 1.71
C ILE A 9 -6.23 -16.09 0.45
N GLN A 10 -6.15 -16.83 -0.65
CA GLN A 10 -5.53 -16.35 -1.90
C GLN A 10 -6.49 -15.52 -2.76
N GLU A 11 -7.77 -15.86 -2.76
CA GLU A 11 -8.81 -15.12 -3.49
C GLU A 11 -10.07 -15.15 -2.64
N LEU A 12 -10.65 -13.97 -2.42
CA LEU A 12 -11.94 -13.82 -1.76
C LEU A 12 -12.73 -12.80 -2.57
N SER A 13 -13.51 -13.31 -3.52
CA SER A 13 -14.48 -12.51 -4.26
C SER A 13 -15.83 -12.61 -3.58
N CYS A 14 -16.29 -11.52 -2.99
CA CYS A 14 -17.62 -11.46 -2.39
C CYS A 14 -18.68 -11.44 -3.49
N SER A 15 -19.33 -12.59 -3.66
CA SER A 15 -20.62 -12.67 -4.34
C SER A 15 -21.74 -12.17 -3.41
N SER A 16 -22.90 -11.81 -3.96
CA SER A 16 -24.09 -11.38 -3.22
C SER A 16 -24.56 -12.34 -2.11
N SER A 17 -24.03 -13.57 -2.06
CA SER A 17 -24.38 -14.61 -1.10
C SER A 17 -23.51 -14.70 0.17
N ILE A 18 -22.31 -14.12 0.21
CA ILE A 18 -21.46 -14.14 1.42
C ILE A 18 -20.98 -12.72 1.66
N ARG A 19 -21.47 -12.09 2.73
CA ARG A 19 -20.98 -10.77 3.12
C ARG A 19 -19.57 -10.93 3.70
N ASN A 20 -18.67 -10.03 3.32
CA ASN A 20 -17.30 -9.92 3.82
C ASN A 20 -17.21 -10.07 5.35
N ILE A 21 -18.21 -9.54 6.04
CA ILE A 21 -18.33 -9.58 7.50
C ILE A 21 -18.49 -10.99 8.08
N ASP A 22 -19.35 -11.82 7.47
CA ASP A 22 -19.63 -13.17 7.98
C ASP A 22 -18.38 -14.05 7.88
N PHE A 23 -17.54 -13.79 6.88
CA PHE A 23 -16.29 -14.50 6.67
C PHE A 23 -15.23 -14.09 7.70
N ILE A 24 -15.03 -12.77 7.91
CA ILE A 24 -14.11 -12.30 8.95
C ILE A 24 -14.57 -12.78 10.32
N GLU A 25 -15.86 -12.64 10.63
CA GLU A 25 -16.42 -13.05 11.92
C GLU A 25 -16.11 -14.53 12.20
N LYS A 26 -16.31 -15.39 11.20
CA LYS A 26 -15.98 -16.81 11.30
C LYS A 26 -14.48 -17.05 11.49
N ILE A 27 -13.62 -16.37 10.73
CA ILE A 27 -12.16 -16.52 10.85
C ILE A 27 -11.66 -16.11 12.23
N PHE A 28 -12.09 -14.95 12.70
CA PHE A 28 -11.69 -14.40 13.98
C PHE A 28 -12.32 -15.15 15.17
N ASN A 29 -13.45 -15.85 14.96
CA ASN A 29 -14.03 -16.78 15.94
C ASN A 29 -13.44 -18.21 15.90
N ILE A 30 -12.48 -18.51 15.02
CA ILE A 30 -11.86 -19.85 15.02
C ILE A 30 -11.20 -20.07 16.38
N LYS A 31 -11.73 -21.03 17.15
CA LYS A 31 -11.16 -21.46 18.45
C LYS A 31 -9.90 -22.30 18.24
N ASN A 32 -8.89 -21.70 17.64
CA ASN A 32 -7.58 -22.29 17.44
C ASN A 32 -6.52 -21.36 18.01
N ASN A 33 -6.02 -21.69 19.19
CA ASN A 33 -4.99 -20.89 19.86
C ASN A 33 -3.62 -20.94 19.17
N PHE A 34 -3.43 -21.85 18.21
CA PHE A 34 -2.19 -21.91 17.42
C PHE A 34 -2.22 -20.99 16.22
N LEU A 35 -3.40 -20.55 15.74
CA LEU A 35 -3.50 -19.66 14.61
C LEU A 35 -3.00 -18.28 15.03
N THR A 36 -1.84 -17.90 14.53
CA THR A 36 -1.15 -16.63 14.84
C THR A 36 -1.06 -15.72 13.62
N ASP A 37 -1.10 -16.29 12.42
CA ASP A 37 -0.86 -15.57 11.16
C ASP A 37 -2.06 -15.73 10.21
N ILE A 38 -2.64 -14.61 9.79
CA ILE A 38 -3.69 -14.59 8.78
C ILE A 38 -3.24 -13.68 7.63
N ILE A 39 -3.32 -14.20 6.41
CA ILE A 39 -3.02 -13.45 5.19
C ILE A 39 -4.24 -13.49 4.29
N PHE A 40 -4.88 -12.33 4.10
CA PHE A 40 -5.75 -12.08 2.97
C PHE A 40 -4.87 -11.54 1.85
N ASP A 41 -4.70 -12.33 0.79
CA ASP A 41 -3.90 -11.94 -0.35
C ASP A 41 -4.54 -10.77 -1.12
N TYR A 42 -3.80 -10.13 -2.03
CA TYR A 42 -4.26 -8.94 -2.77
C TYR A 42 -5.52 -9.15 -3.61
N ASP A 43 -5.82 -10.40 -3.96
CA ASP A 43 -7.00 -10.75 -4.74
C ASP A 43 -8.26 -10.89 -3.86
N CYS A 44 -8.15 -10.65 -2.56
CA CYS A 44 -9.29 -10.53 -1.65
C CYS A 44 -9.94 -9.15 -1.76
N ASP A 45 -11.26 -9.12 -1.66
CA ASP A 45 -12.01 -7.87 -1.56
C ASP A 45 -11.67 -7.07 -0.30
N SER A 46 -11.88 -5.75 -0.36
CA SER A 46 -11.73 -4.87 0.80
C SER A 46 -12.82 -5.12 1.83
N PHE A 47 -12.44 -5.04 3.11
CA PHE A 47 -13.37 -5.14 4.23
C PHE A 47 -13.85 -3.75 4.68
N ASP A 48 -15.16 -3.58 4.72
CA ASP A 48 -15.87 -2.42 5.28
C ASP A 48 -16.38 -2.81 6.68
N LEU A 49 -15.60 -2.45 7.68
CA LEU A 49 -15.81 -2.77 9.09
C LEU A 49 -16.62 -1.68 9.82
N ILE A 50 -16.85 -0.53 9.19
CA ILE A 50 -17.64 0.57 9.77
C ILE A 50 -19.12 0.32 9.53
N ASN A 51 -19.51 0.06 8.28
CA ASN A 51 -20.90 -0.20 7.94
C ASN A 51 -21.33 -1.60 8.38
N HIS A 52 -20.36 -2.48 8.61
CA HIS A 52 -20.56 -3.82 9.12
C HIS A 52 -19.63 -4.06 10.33
N PRO A 53 -19.99 -3.59 11.52
CA PRO A 53 -19.16 -3.78 12.71
C PRO A 53 -19.16 -5.23 13.19
N ILE A 54 -17.98 -5.70 13.58
CA ILE A 54 -17.80 -7.00 14.24
C ILE A 54 -17.93 -6.77 15.75
N ASN A 55 -19.06 -7.18 16.31
CA ASN A 55 -19.32 -7.02 17.74
C ASN A 55 -18.82 -8.25 18.51
N ASN A 56 -18.25 -8.02 19.70
CA ASN A 56 -17.93 -9.04 20.71
C ASN A 56 -16.86 -10.08 20.32
N ILE A 57 -15.98 -9.76 19.36
CA ILE A 57 -14.86 -10.64 18.99
C ILE A 57 -13.56 -9.92 19.30
N ILE A 58 -12.70 -10.56 20.08
CA ILE A 58 -11.33 -10.11 20.34
C ILE A 58 -10.41 -11.30 20.13
N CYS A 59 -9.48 -11.15 19.19
CA CYS A 59 -8.53 -12.16 18.77
C CYS A 59 -7.15 -11.89 19.37
N HIS A 60 -6.95 -12.35 20.59
CA HIS A 60 -5.67 -12.19 21.29
C HIS A 60 -4.52 -13.02 20.70
N ASN A 61 -4.84 -14.08 19.95
CA ASN A 61 -3.86 -15.03 19.43
C ASN A 61 -3.23 -14.57 18.11
N ILE A 62 -3.88 -13.66 17.38
CA ILE A 62 -3.37 -13.19 16.09
C ILE A 62 -2.25 -12.19 16.31
N LEU A 63 -1.06 -12.56 15.85
CA LEU A 63 0.17 -11.79 15.96
C LEU A 63 0.57 -11.17 14.62
N SER A 64 0.17 -11.77 13.50
CA SER A 64 0.39 -11.24 12.16
C SER A 64 -0.89 -11.23 11.33
N LEU A 65 -1.15 -10.10 10.67
CA LEU A 65 -2.28 -9.92 9.78
C LEU A 65 -1.87 -9.16 8.51
N THR A 66 -2.16 -9.73 7.35
CA THR A 66 -2.22 -9.01 6.07
C THR A 66 -3.68 -8.89 5.64
N ILE A 67 -4.16 -7.68 5.39
CA ILE A 67 -5.58 -7.42 5.10
C ILE A 67 -5.77 -6.24 4.14
N GLN A 68 -6.81 -6.29 3.32
CA GLN A 68 -7.26 -5.17 2.52
C GLN A 68 -8.49 -4.53 3.17
N LEU A 69 -8.39 -3.26 3.52
CA LEU A 69 -9.48 -2.47 4.11
C LEU A 69 -10.04 -1.50 3.08
N ASP A 70 -11.30 -1.09 3.27
CA ASP A 70 -11.87 -0.09 2.38
C ASP A 70 -11.24 1.27 2.67
N THR A 71 -11.31 1.70 3.92
CA THR A 71 -10.86 3.02 4.40
C THR A 71 -9.98 2.92 5.65
N LEU A 72 -9.37 4.02 6.07
CA LEU A 72 -8.62 4.07 7.34
C LEU A 72 -9.53 4.00 8.58
N MET A 73 -10.79 4.42 8.47
CA MET A 73 -11.72 4.28 9.58
C MET A 73 -11.94 2.79 9.90
N ASP A 74 -11.85 1.90 8.91
CA ASP A 74 -11.88 0.45 9.11
C ASP A 74 -10.66 -0.05 9.89
N LEU A 75 -9.50 0.60 9.76
CA LEU A 75 -8.31 0.26 10.56
C LEU A 75 -8.58 0.51 12.04
N SER A 76 -9.28 1.59 12.39
CA SER A 76 -9.68 1.87 13.78
C SER A 76 -10.54 0.74 14.35
N SER A 77 -11.54 0.26 13.60
CA SER A 77 -12.36 -0.89 13.98
C SER A 77 -11.53 -2.17 14.10
N LEU A 78 -10.62 -2.42 13.16
CA LEU A 78 -9.76 -3.60 13.16
C LEU A 78 -8.85 -3.66 14.40
N ILE A 79 -8.29 -2.54 14.83
CA ILE A 79 -7.37 -2.45 15.97
C ILE A 79 -8.02 -3.01 17.25
N TYR A 80 -9.32 -2.78 17.46
CA TYR A 80 -10.05 -3.34 18.60
C TYR A 80 -10.14 -4.87 18.57
N LEU A 81 -10.14 -5.47 17.38
CA LEU A 81 -10.27 -6.92 17.19
C LEU A 81 -8.96 -7.65 17.44
N ILE A 82 -7.82 -7.01 17.20
CA ILE A 82 -6.48 -7.64 17.25
C ILE A 82 -5.50 -6.84 18.14
N PRO A 83 -5.79 -6.68 19.45
CA PRO A 83 -5.03 -5.79 20.31
C PRO A 83 -3.57 -6.20 20.54
N ASN A 84 -3.23 -7.48 20.34
CA ASN A 84 -1.89 -8.04 20.56
C ASN A 84 -1.06 -8.20 19.27
N ILE A 85 -1.49 -7.57 18.17
CA ILE A 85 -0.84 -7.68 16.88
C ILE A 85 0.61 -7.18 16.95
N HIS A 86 1.55 -7.95 16.41
CA HIS A 86 2.98 -7.61 16.30
C HIS A 86 3.35 -7.16 14.89
N ARG A 87 2.69 -7.73 13.87
CA ARG A 87 2.87 -7.38 12.47
C ARG A 87 1.54 -7.12 11.79
N LEU A 88 1.42 -5.97 11.14
CA LEU A 88 0.21 -5.57 10.41
C LEU A 88 0.59 -5.06 9.03
N ASP A 89 -0.01 -5.62 8.00
CA ASP A 89 0.14 -5.19 6.61
C ASP A 89 -1.24 -4.86 6.03
N VAL A 90 -1.46 -3.59 5.72
CA VAL A 90 -2.77 -3.08 5.35
C VAL A 90 -2.70 -2.38 4.01
N SER A 91 -3.54 -2.82 3.08
CA SER A 91 -3.82 -2.08 1.84
C SER A 91 -5.18 -1.42 1.90
N PHE A 92 -5.30 -0.17 1.43
CA PHE A 92 -6.55 0.57 1.37
C PHE A 92 -7.07 0.69 -0.07
N LYS A 93 -8.34 0.36 -0.28
CA LYS A 93 -8.99 0.46 -1.60
C LYS A 93 -9.51 1.87 -1.88
N ASN A 94 -10.24 2.45 -0.92
CA ASN A 94 -10.96 3.72 -1.02
C ASN A 94 -10.49 4.66 0.09
N SER A 95 -9.61 5.58 -0.25
CA SER A 95 -8.90 6.37 0.75
C SER A 95 -9.34 7.82 0.72
N SER A 96 -10.14 8.22 1.70
CA SER A 96 -10.05 9.55 2.28
C SER A 96 -9.59 9.39 3.72
N LEU A 97 -8.39 9.87 4.07
CA LEU A 97 -8.01 10.03 5.47
C LEU A 97 -8.67 11.31 5.99
N SER A 98 -9.98 11.29 6.17
CA SER A 98 -10.62 12.28 7.03
C SER A 98 -10.04 12.12 8.42
N LYS A 99 -9.53 13.19 9.05
CA LYS A 99 -8.97 13.24 10.42
C LYS A 99 -9.61 12.19 11.32
N VAL A 100 -9.01 11.01 11.41
CA VAL A 100 -9.50 9.95 12.29
C VAL A 100 -8.88 10.23 13.64
N PRO A 101 -9.66 10.63 14.66
CA PRO A 101 -9.13 10.65 16.01
C PRO A 101 -8.94 9.20 16.43
N PHE A 102 -7.71 8.72 16.31
CA PHE A 102 -7.37 7.45 16.92
C PHE A 102 -7.22 7.66 18.42
N ASN A 103 -8.21 7.19 19.17
CA ASN A 103 -8.15 7.15 20.64
C ASN A 103 -7.50 5.86 21.15
N ILE A 104 -6.82 5.12 20.28
CA ILE A 104 -6.33 3.76 20.53
C ILE A 104 -4.91 3.66 20.02
N THR A 105 -4.09 2.87 20.71
CA THR A 105 -2.74 2.54 20.29
C THR A 105 -2.58 1.04 20.12
N LEU A 106 -1.65 0.65 19.26
CA LEU A 106 -1.15 -0.71 19.09
C LEU A 106 0.22 -0.83 19.77
N PRO A 107 0.27 -1.02 21.10
CA PRO A 107 1.52 -0.95 21.86
C PRO A 107 2.50 -2.09 21.54
N PHE A 108 2.00 -3.21 21.01
CA PHE A 108 2.79 -4.39 20.68
C PHE A 108 3.21 -4.45 19.21
N LEU A 109 2.70 -3.54 18.35
CA LEU A 109 3.02 -3.56 16.94
C LEU A 109 4.47 -3.15 16.70
N LYS A 110 5.23 -4.04 16.06
CA LYS A 110 6.65 -3.87 15.72
C LYS A 110 6.86 -3.65 14.23
N GLU A 111 6.11 -4.36 13.40
CA GLU A 111 6.18 -4.25 11.94
C GLU A 111 4.85 -3.70 11.41
N PHE A 112 4.89 -2.56 10.72
CA PHE A 112 3.70 -1.98 10.10
C PHE A 112 3.95 -1.67 8.62
N SER A 113 3.08 -2.18 7.76
CA SER A 113 3.08 -1.92 6.33
C SER A 113 1.76 -1.30 5.92
N VAL A 114 1.83 -0.20 5.17
CA VAL A 114 0.67 0.52 4.64
C VAL A 114 0.82 0.74 3.15
N TRP A 115 -0.20 0.34 2.40
CA TRP A 115 -0.30 0.54 0.96
C TRP A 115 -1.58 1.32 0.62
N ALA A 116 -1.43 2.58 0.20
CA ALA A 116 -2.53 3.51 -0.06
C ALA A 116 -2.27 4.34 -1.35
N VAL A 117 -2.17 3.66 -2.49
CA VAL A 117 -1.78 4.30 -3.78
C VAL A 117 -2.92 5.01 -4.51
N HIS A 118 -4.18 4.75 -4.14
CA HIS A 118 -5.37 5.36 -4.75
C HIS A 118 -5.74 6.72 -4.13
N TRP A 119 -4.90 7.23 -3.24
CA TRP A 119 -5.13 8.43 -2.46
C TRP A 119 -4.11 9.53 -2.73
N TYR A 120 -4.41 10.77 -2.35
CA TYR A 120 -3.37 11.79 -2.14
C TYR A 120 -3.18 12.03 -0.65
N SER A 121 -2.10 11.48 -0.09
CA SER A 121 -1.76 11.69 1.32
C SER A 121 -1.21 13.07 1.61
N HIS A 122 -1.39 13.54 2.85
CA HIS A 122 -0.66 14.67 3.41
C HIS A 122 0.22 14.24 4.59
N LEU A 123 1.20 15.07 4.94
CA LEU A 123 2.12 14.78 6.04
C LEU A 123 1.39 14.60 7.37
N ASP A 124 0.35 15.39 7.63
CA ASP A 124 -0.40 15.31 8.88
C ASP A 124 -1.16 13.99 9.03
N ASP A 125 -1.59 13.39 7.92
CA ASP A 125 -2.24 12.09 7.98
C ASP A 125 -1.27 10.99 8.39
N LEU A 126 -0.02 11.09 7.93
CA LEU A 126 1.05 10.20 8.37
C LEU A 126 1.39 10.41 9.85
N LYS A 127 1.38 11.65 10.36
CA LYS A 127 1.55 11.89 11.80
C LYS A 127 0.46 11.20 12.61
N SER A 128 -0.81 11.32 12.20
CA SER A 128 -1.93 10.64 12.85
C SER A 128 -1.78 9.11 12.81
N LEU A 129 -1.29 8.56 11.70
CA LEU A 129 -0.99 7.14 11.59
C LEU A 129 0.16 6.71 12.51
N LEU A 130 1.21 7.52 12.67
CA LEU A 130 2.33 7.16 13.56
C LEU A 130 1.96 7.24 15.05
N GLN A 131 0.96 8.06 15.41
CA GLN A 131 0.45 8.14 16.79
C GLN A 131 -0.16 6.83 17.28
N ILE A 132 -0.71 6.00 16.40
CA ILE A 132 -1.29 4.71 16.79
C ILE A 132 -0.26 3.61 17.02
N VAL A 133 0.98 3.78 16.56
CA VAL A 133 2.01 2.72 16.58
C VAL A 133 3.25 3.16 17.35
N PRO A 134 3.13 3.45 18.66
CA PRO A 134 4.21 4.07 19.43
C PRO A 134 5.45 3.18 19.61
N SER A 135 5.37 1.87 19.38
CA SER A 135 6.47 0.91 19.59
C SER A 135 7.06 0.35 18.30
N ILE A 136 6.73 0.95 17.16
CA ILE A 136 7.12 0.46 15.83
C ILE A 136 8.64 0.43 15.65
N GLU A 137 9.14 -0.66 15.08
CA GLU A 137 10.55 -0.87 14.77
C GLU A 137 10.81 -0.92 13.27
N GLU A 138 9.84 -1.41 12.49
CA GLU A 138 9.88 -1.45 11.04
C GLU A 138 8.62 -0.84 10.44
N PHE A 139 8.80 0.13 9.56
CA PHE A 139 7.70 0.83 8.90
C PHE A 139 7.86 0.81 7.39
N SER A 140 6.86 0.30 6.70
CA SER A 140 6.79 0.29 5.25
C SER A 140 5.58 1.10 4.78
N LEU A 141 5.80 2.07 3.90
CA LEU A 141 4.74 2.97 3.46
C LEU A 141 4.81 3.16 1.95
N THR A 142 3.70 2.84 1.28
CA THR A 142 3.52 3.03 -0.16
C THR A 142 2.31 3.91 -0.41
N ILE A 143 2.50 5.11 -0.94
CA ILE A 143 1.43 6.12 -1.07
C ILE A 143 1.49 6.87 -2.40
N SER A 144 0.39 7.55 -2.72
CA SER A 144 0.36 8.62 -3.71
C SER A 144 0.13 9.96 -2.97
N THR A 145 0.71 11.07 -3.46
CA THR A 145 0.60 12.37 -2.75
C THR A 145 0.71 13.58 -3.69
N ARG A 146 0.13 14.69 -3.26
CA ARG A 146 0.32 16.05 -3.81
C ARG A 146 1.09 16.97 -2.84
N ASP A 147 1.36 16.50 -1.64
CA ASP A 147 2.04 17.24 -0.58
C ASP A 147 3.55 17.14 -0.76
N PHE A 148 4.19 18.30 -1.00
CA PHE A 148 5.63 18.38 -1.15
C PHE A 148 6.39 17.91 0.12
N ASN A 149 5.78 18.03 1.31
CA ASN A 149 6.42 17.61 2.54
C ASN A 149 6.62 16.09 2.61
N LEU A 150 5.82 15.31 1.87
CA LEU A 150 5.95 13.85 1.80
C LEU A 150 7.01 13.38 0.80
N ILE A 151 7.55 14.27 -0.04
CA ILE A 151 8.71 13.96 -0.90
C ILE A 151 9.99 14.65 -0.43
N ASN A 152 9.89 15.63 0.46
CA ASN A 152 11.04 16.21 1.14
C ASN A 152 11.52 15.26 2.24
N GLY A 153 12.67 14.62 2.02
CA GLY A 153 13.22 13.60 2.93
C GLY A 153 13.46 14.13 4.33
N THR A 154 13.92 15.38 4.48
CA THR A 154 14.16 15.99 5.78
C THR A 154 12.85 16.17 6.56
N LYS A 155 11.79 16.65 5.90
CA LYS A 155 10.46 16.80 6.52
C LYS A 155 9.86 15.44 6.91
N LEU A 156 9.93 14.46 6.01
CA LEU A 156 9.41 13.13 6.26
C LEU A 156 10.17 12.43 7.40
N VAL A 157 11.49 12.42 7.37
CA VAL A 157 12.32 11.79 8.41
C VAL A 157 12.11 12.47 9.76
N SER A 158 11.84 13.78 9.81
CA SER A 158 11.61 14.51 11.07
C SER A 158 10.37 14.06 11.86
N ILE A 159 9.41 13.38 11.22
CA ILE A 159 8.22 12.87 11.90
C ILE A 159 8.31 11.37 12.22
N LEU A 160 9.35 10.68 11.75
CA LEU A 160 9.52 9.25 12.02
C LEU A 160 9.94 9.04 13.49
N PRO A 161 9.44 7.97 14.15
CA PRO A 161 9.87 7.64 15.50
C PRO A 161 11.37 7.31 15.55
N SER A 162 12.05 7.73 16.62
CA SER A 162 13.51 7.55 16.75
C SER A 162 13.93 6.09 16.97
N GLN A 163 13.03 5.26 17.50
CA GLN A 163 13.25 3.82 17.69
C GLN A 163 13.16 3.00 16.39
N LEU A 164 12.81 3.62 15.27
CA LEU A 164 12.64 2.94 13.99
C LEU A 164 13.99 2.41 13.50
N LYS A 165 14.09 1.09 13.31
CA LYS A 165 15.28 0.40 12.80
C LYS A 165 15.28 0.34 11.28
N GLN A 166 14.10 0.25 10.67
CA GLN A 166 13.95 0.17 9.23
C GLN A 166 12.78 1.00 8.73
N PHE A 167 13.04 1.78 7.68
CA PHE A 167 12.03 2.56 6.96
C PHE A 167 12.06 2.21 5.48
N ASN A 168 10.97 1.64 4.96
CA ASN A 168 10.78 1.40 3.54
C ASN A 168 9.73 2.38 3.03
N TYR A 169 10.07 3.22 2.06
CA TYR A 169 9.16 4.22 1.56
C TYR A 169 9.03 4.13 0.05
N THR A 170 7.81 4.28 -0.45
CA THR A 170 7.50 4.40 -1.87
C THR A 170 6.43 5.46 -2.03
N VAL A 171 6.66 6.42 -2.92
CA VAL A 171 5.73 7.52 -3.14
C VAL A 171 5.60 7.82 -4.62
N CYS A 172 4.36 7.97 -5.08
CA CYS A 172 4.05 8.61 -6.35
C CYS A 172 3.59 10.04 -6.08
N TYR A 173 4.38 11.03 -6.48
CA TYR A 173 4.10 12.44 -6.29
C TYR A 173 3.55 13.11 -7.54
N TYR A 174 2.53 13.93 -7.32
CA TYR A 174 1.74 14.62 -8.32
C TYR A 174 1.89 16.12 -8.05
N PRO A 175 2.79 16.82 -8.77
CA PRO A 175 2.97 18.26 -8.58
C PRO A 175 1.68 19.03 -8.89
N CYS A 176 1.26 19.89 -7.97
CA CYS A 176 0.05 20.74 -8.12
C CYS A 176 0.31 22.10 -8.75
N GLU A 177 1.54 22.62 -8.67
CA GLU A 177 1.88 23.98 -9.10
C GLU A 177 2.51 24.01 -10.51
N SER A 178 2.42 25.17 -11.15
CA SER A 178 3.09 25.45 -12.42
C SER A 178 4.58 25.12 -12.32
N TYR A 179 5.05 24.34 -13.29
CA TYR A 179 6.31 23.61 -13.34
C TYR A 179 7.61 24.40 -13.02
N ASP A 180 7.56 25.73 -12.99
CA ASP A 180 8.74 26.61 -12.99
C ASP A 180 9.48 26.74 -11.66
N ASN A 181 8.88 26.33 -10.53
CA ASN A 181 9.53 26.40 -9.20
C ASN A 181 10.05 25.03 -8.69
N TYR A 182 9.97 23.98 -9.51
CA TYR A 182 10.25 22.63 -9.07
C TYR A 182 11.74 22.24 -9.26
N ASN A 183 12.51 22.17 -8.16
CA ASN A 183 13.92 21.78 -8.18
C ASN A 183 14.15 20.38 -7.57
N ILE A 184 14.45 19.40 -8.43
CA ILE A 184 14.75 18.02 -8.03
C ILE A 184 15.97 17.90 -7.12
N ASP A 185 16.95 18.80 -7.23
CA ASP A 185 18.15 18.75 -6.42
C ASP A 185 17.85 19.07 -4.95
N ILE A 186 16.79 19.84 -4.68
CA ILE A 186 16.27 20.04 -3.32
C ILE A 186 15.76 18.70 -2.75
N ILE A 187 15.06 17.91 -3.55
CA ILE A 187 14.60 16.59 -3.11
C ILE A 187 15.80 15.69 -2.84
N LYS A 188 16.72 15.55 -3.80
CA LYS A 188 17.91 14.69 -3.62
C LYS A 188 18.70 15.05 -2.37
N THR A 189 18.95 16.33 -2.15
CA THR A 189 19.69 16.82 -0.98
C THR A 189 18.92 16.58 0.31
N SER A 190 17.59 16.67 0.30
CA SER A 190 16.77 16.36 1.49
C SER A 190 16.80 14.89 1.93
N TRP A 191 17.19 13.97 1.03
CA TRP A 191 17.26 12.51 1.28
C TRP A 191 18.68 11.99 1.57
N GLN A 192 19.65 12.86 1.84
CA GLN A 192 21.05 12.45 2.03
C GLN A 192 21.28 11.35 3.09
N SER A 193 20.40 11.22 4.09
CA SER A 193 20.51 10.22 5.15
C SER A 193 19.98 8.83 4.77
N ILE A 194 19.12 8.72 3.75
CA ILE A 194 18.47 7.46 3.37
C ILE A 194 18.59 7.31 1.85
N PRO A 195 19.24 6.24 1.35
CA PRO A 195 19.42 6.04 -0.08
C PRO A 195 18.06 5.85 -0.78
N ILE A 196 17.84 6.64 -1.83
CA ILE A 196 16.63 6.59 -2.65
C ILE A 196 16.94 6.34 -4.12
N ILE A 197 15.93 5.82 -4.82
CA ILE A 197 15.81 5.87 -6.27
C ILE A 197 14.60 6.73 -6.59
N TYR A 198 14.70 7.48 -7.68
CA TYR A 198 13.58 8.22 -8.21
C TYR A 198 13.55 8.15 -9.74
N SER A 199 12.36 8.34 -10.31
CA SER A 199 12.13 8.54 -11.74
C SER A 199 11.15 9.69 -11.91
N ILE A 200 11.33 10.49 -12.97
CA ILE A 200 10.50 11.64 -13.28
C ILE A 200 9.86 11.41 -14.64
N SER A 201 8.56 11.64 -14.74
CA SER A 201 7.81 11.54 -15.98
C SER A 201 8.15 12.74 -16.86
N ASP A 202 8.59 12.51 -18.10
CA ASP A 202 8.88 13.61 -19.03
C ASP A 202 7.63 14.39 -19.43
N ILE A 203 6.47 13.72 -19.37
CA ILE A 203 5.18 14.22 -19.86
C ILE A 203 4.53 15.17 -18.87
N ASP A 204 4.43 14.77 -17.60
CA ASP A 204 3.66 15.49 -16.58
C ASP A 204 4.41 15.70 -15.26
N LYS A 205 5.73 15.47 -15.28
CA LYS A 205 6.66 15.70 -14.17
C LYS A 205 6.28 15.02 -12.85
N ARG A 206 5.38 14.04 -12.89
CA ARG A 206 5.15 13.14 -11.75
C ARG A 206 6.45 12.48 -11.38
N ILE A 207 6.55 12.11 -10.11
CA ILE A 207 7.75 11.51 -9.55
C ILE A 207 7.38 10.23 -8.88
N PHE A 208 8.10 9.18 -9.21
CA PHE A 208 8.11 7.98 -8.41
C PHE A 208 9.42 7.95 -7.64
N LEU A 209 9.34 7.88 -6.32
CA LEU A 209 10.49 7.82 -5.42
C LEU A 209 10.32 6.62 -4.49
N HIS A 210 11.41 5.92 -4.20
CA HIS A 210 11.43 4.88 -3.17
C HIS A 210 12.79 4.75 -2.51
N THR A 211 12.81 4.18 -1.30
CA THR A 211 14.05 3.85 -0.59
C THR A 211 14.71 2.60 -1.15
N LEU A 212 16.00 2.44 -0.86
CA LEU A 212 16.77 1.24 -1.17
C LEU A 212 17.05 0.40 0.10
N PRO A 213 16.89 -0.93 0.05
CA PRO A 213 16.34 -1.72 -1.06
C PRO A 213 14.82 -1.54 -1.24
N TYR A 214 14.30 -1.83 -2.43
CA TYR A 214 12.85 -1.89 -2.63
C TYR A 214 12.28 -3.13 -1.94
N CYS A 215 11.44 -2.93 -0.93
CA CYS A 215 10.96 -4.02 -0.07
C CYS A 215 9.53 -4.48 -0.36
N SER A 216 8.75 -3.73 -1.13
CA SER A 216 7.38 -4.14 -1.50
C SER A 216 7.42 -5.30 -2.50
N SER A 217 6.50 -6.25 -2.35
CA SER A 217 6.24 -7.28 -3.36
C SER A 217 5.41 -6.76 -4.54
N ARG A 218 4.75 -5.61 -4.35
CA ARG A 218 3.89 -4.96 -5.34
C ARG A 218 4.53 -3.70 -5.88
N LEU A 219 4.47 -3.51 -7.19
CA LEU A 219 4.86 -2.27 -7.86
C LEU A 219 3.72 -1.73 -8.72
N THR A 220 3.12 -0.62 -8.29
CA THR A 220 2.16 0.13 -9.11
C THR A 220 2.83 1.37 -9.67
N ILE A 221 2.92 1.49 -10.99
CA ILE A 221 3.65 2.56 -11.64
C ILE A 221 3.00 3.01 -12.95
N ARG A 222 3.18 4.28 -13.31
CA ARG A 222 2.78 4.79 -14.62
C ARG A 222 3.79 4.38 -15.69
N SER A 223 3.32 4.05 -16.88
CA SER A 223 4.20 3.72 -18.03
C SER A 223 5.32 4.75 -18.27
N SER A 224 4.98 6.05 -18.24
CA SER A 224 5.93 7.15 -18.45
C SER A 224 7.02 7.27 -17.38
N LEU A 225 6.83 6.67 -16.21
CA LEU A 225 7.81 6.60 -15.13
C LEU A 225 8.65 5.33 -15.24
N ALA A 226 8.02 4.20 -15.59
CA ALA A 226 8.66 2.90 -15.75
C ALA A 226 9.83 2.94 -16.74
N LYS A 227 9.66 3.64 -17.87
CA LYS A 227 10.73 3.82 -18.87
C LYS A 227 11.98 4.54 -18.34
N ASN A 228 11.82 5.36 -17.29
CA ASN A 228 12.87 6.20 -16.73
C ASN A 228 13.45 5.60 -15.44
N MET A 229 13.04 4.38 -15.05
CA MET A 229 13.60 3.70 -13.90
C MET A 229 15.04 3.23 -14.17
N PRO A 230 15.93 3.32 -13.18
CA PRO A 230 17.34 2.96 -13.37
C PRO A 230 17.46 1.48 -13.69
N ASN A 231 18.01 1.14 -14.86
CA ASN A 231 18.39 -0.22 -15.22
C ASN A 231 19.83 -0.48 -14.79
N LYS A 232 20.02 -1.12 -13.62
CA LYS A 232 21.35 -1.48 -13.13
C LYS A 232 21.58 -2.97 -13.32
N ASP A 233 22.50 -3.31 -14.21
CA ASP A 233 22.78 -4.69 -14.65
C ASP A 233 23.34 -5.62 -13.56
N MET A 234 23.82 -5.09 -12.43
CA MET A 234 24.57 -5.87 -11.43
C MET A 234 23.73 -6.44 -10.28
N HIS A 235 22.62 -5.80 -9.89
CA HIS A 235 21.72 -6.32 -8.85
C HIS A 235 20.27 -5.89 -9.10
N PRO A 236 19.31 -6.84 -9.18
CA PRO A 236 17.89 -6.51 -9.33
C PRO A 236 17.40 -5.77 -8.08
N ILE A 237 17.30 -4.44 -8.18
CA ILE A 237 16.70 -3.54 -7.18
C ILE A 237 15.31 -4.03 -6.80
N TYR A 238 14.60 -4.56 -7.80
CA TYR A 238 13.21 -4.98 -7.75
C TYR A 238 13.06 -6.51 -7.60
N SER A 239 14.05 -7.17 -6.99
CA SER A 239 14.09 -8.64 -6.84
C SER A 239 12.97 -9.24 -5.99
N LYS A 240 12.31 -8.44 -5.15
CA LYS A 240 11.20 -8.88 -4.28
C LYS A 240 9.83 -8.74 -4.95
N ILE A 241 9.74 -8.03 -6.08
CA ILE A 241 8.47 -7.78 -6.76
C ILE A 241 7.99 -9.07 -7.42
N ASP A 242 6.78 -9.47 -7.05
CA ASP A 242 6.03 -10.55 -7.68
C ASP A 242 4.77 -10.04 -8.40
N GLN A 243 4.35 -8.80 -8.16
CA GLN A 243 3.24 -8.18 -8.86
C GLN A 243 3.59 -6.80 -9.41
N ILE A 244 3.28 -6.58 -10.69
CA ILE A 244 3.44 -5.28 -11.34
C ILE A 244 2.08 -4.83 -11.88
N GLN A 245 1.69 -3.62 -11.54
CA GLN A 245 0.56 -2.93 -12.15
C GLN A 245 1.07 -1.68 -12.88
N VAL A 246 0.97 -1.68 -14.20
CA VAL A 246 1.28 -0.50 -15.01
C VAL A 246 0.00 0.19 -15.45
N TYR A 247 -0.14 1.47 -15.14
CA TYR A 247 -1.31 2.26 -15.51
C TYR A 247 -1.00 3.41 -16.47
N SER A 248 -2.06 3.92 -17.11
CA SER A 248 -1.98 4.94 -18.17
C SER A 248 -0.93 4.58 -19.21
N MET A 249 -0.98 3.34 -19.70
CA MET A 249 -0.05 2.85 -20.71
C MET A 249 -0.26 3.61 -22.02
N ILE A 250 0.81 4.27 -22.49
CA ILE A 250 0.86 4.90 -23.82
C ILE A 250 1.55 3.95 -24.80
N ASN A 251 2.65 3.31 -24.37
CA ASN A 251 3.37 2.31 -25.14
C ASN A 251 3.75 1.13 -24.24
N LEU A 252 3.52 -0.10 -24.72
CA LEU A 252 3.88 -1.32 -24.02
C LEU A 252 5.38 -1.43 -23.78
N SER A 253 6.21 -0.97 -24.73
CA SER A 253 7.67 -1.05 -24.61
C SER A 253 8.23 -0.30 -23.42
N ASP A 254 7.52 0.73 -22.94
CA ASP A 254 7.91 1.52 -21.76
C ASP A 254 7.91 0.70 -20.46
N THR A 255 7.28 -0.48 -20.47
CA THR A 255 7.17 -1.37 -19.32
C THR A 255 8.28 -2.42 -19.24
N PHE A 256 8.95 -2.73 -20.36
CA PHE A 256 9.96 -3.77 -20.39
C PHE A 256 11.20 -3.47 -19.53
N PRO A 257 11.69 -2.22 -19.41
CA PRO A 257 12.83 -1.92 -18.55
C PRO A 257 12.60 -2.32 -17.09
N ILE A 258 11.39 -2.13 -16.56
CA ILE A 258 11.08 -2.48 -15.18
C ILE A 258 10.80 -3.97 -15.00
N ILE A 259 10.12 -4.60 -15.96
CA ILE A 259 9.88 -6.05 -15.96
C ILE A 259 11.22 -6.81 -15.96
N GLY A 260 12.20 -6.38 -16.76
CA GLY A 260 13.53 -6.99 -16.83
C GLY A 260 14.28 -7.01 -15.49
N GLN A 261 13.96 -6.09 -14.57
CA GLN A 261 14.57 -6.04 -13.24
C GLN A 261 13.82 -6.85 -12.18
N CYS A 262 12.57 -7.20 -12.45
CA CYS A 262 11.71 -7.93 -11.53
C CYS A 262 11.76 -9.43 -11.85
N ARG A 263 12.72 -10.15 -11.26
CA ARG A 263 12.96 -11.57 -11.58
C ARG A 263 11.88 -12.54 -11.05
N ARG A 264 10.97 -12.07 -10.20
CA ARG A 264 9.99 -12.89 -9.49
C ARG A 264 8.54 -12.58 -9.88
N VAL A 265 8.32 -11.78 -10.92
CA VAL A 265 6.97 -11.40 -11.36
C VAL A 265 6.15 -12.64 -11.67
N ARG A 266 5.02 -12.75 -10.97
CA ARG A 266 3.98 -13.75 -11.16
C ARG A 266 2.74 -13.14 -11.80
N GLU A 267 2.52 -11.85 -11.60
CA GLU A 267 1.39 -11.11 -12.15
C GLU A 267 1.82 -9.79 -12.78
N LEU A 268 1.34 -9.55 -14.00
CA LEU A 268 1.49 -8.28 -14.70
C LEU A 268 0.10 -7.78 -15.11
N THR A 269 -0.37 -6.73 -14.45
CA THR A 269 -1.61 -6.04 -14.80
C THR A 269 -1.28 -4.79 -15.61
N LEU A 270 -1.79 -4.72 -16.84
CA LEU A 270 -1.59 -3.61 -17.77
C LEU A 270 -2.91 -2.86 -17.96
N LEU A 271 -2.97 -1.60 -17.52
CA LEU A 271 -4.14 -0.74 -17.68
C LEU A 271 -3.85 0.28 -18.79
N THR A 272 -4.44 0.03 -19.96
CA THR A 272 -4.46 0.96 -21.08
C THR A 272 -5.47 2.08 -20.82
N ALA A 273 -5.19 3.30 -21.27
CA ALA A 273 -6.22 4.33 -21.31
C ALA A 273 -7.30 3.85 -22.30
N ASN A 274 -8.55 3.68 -21.85
CA ASN A 274 -9.64 3.41 -22.77
C ASN A 274 -9.79 4.61 -23.70
N GLU A 275 -9.42 4.45 -24.97
CA GLU A 275 -9.87 5.35 -26.02
C GLU A 275 -11.37 5.13 -26.26
N SER A 276 -12.25 5.70 -25.42
CA SER A 276 -13.66 5.81 -25.80
C SER A 276 -14.44 6.87 -25.02
N LYS A 277 -14.80 7.91 -25.79
CA LYS A 277 -16.12 8.56 -25.90
C LYS A 277 -16.54 9.56 -24.82
N THR A 278 -16.48 10.83 -25.25
CA THR A 278 -17.48 11.86 -24.99
C THR A 278 -18.91 11.31 -24.88
N SER A 279 -19.39 11.09 -23.66
CA SER A 279 -20.80 11.26 -23.27
C SER A 279 -20.95 11.01 -21.78
N ASN A 280 -21.56 11.97 -21.09
CA ASN A 280 -21.95 11.91 -19.68
C ASN A 280 -22.50 10.54 -19.25
N SER A 281 -21.83 9.86 -18.32
CA SER A 281 -22.49 8.99 -17.35
C SER A 281 -21.57 8.67 -16.17
N GLN A 282 -22.17 8.77 -15.00
CA GLN A 282 -21.69 8.52 -13.65
C GLN A 282 -20.68 7.37 -13.49
N PHE A 283 -19.66 7.64 -12.66
CA PHE A 283 -18.84 6.63 -12.00
C PHE A 283 -19.73 5.58 -11.34
N THR A 284 -19.74 4.37 -11.90
CA THR A 284 -20.03 3.14 -11.16
C THR A 284 -19.03 2.07 -11.55
N SER A 285 -18.80 1.20 -10.58
CA SER A 285 -17.80 0.15 -10.45
C SER A 285 -17.91 -0.99 -11.48
N SER A 286 -16.85 -1.78 -11.50
CA SER A 286 -16.71 -3.15 -12.05
C SER A 286 -16.34 -3.29 -13.53
N GLY A 287 -15.26 -4.05 -13.76
CA GLY A 287 -14.80 -4.41 -15.09
C GLY A 287 -13.39 -5.01 -15.10
N ARG A 288 -13.13 -6.07 -14.31
CA ARG A 288 -11.97 -6.95 -14.53
C ARG A 288 -12.28 -7.82 -15.76
N SER A 289 -11.74 -7.50 -16.94
CA SER A 289 -11.67 -8.48 -18.04
C SER A 289 -10.40 -9.31 -17.86
N ARG A 290 -10.52 -10.53 -17.31
CA ARG A 290 -9.47 -11.54 -17.44
C ARG A 290 -9.56 -12.08 -18.87
N ILE A 291 -8.53 -11.82 -19.69
CA ILE A 291 -8.28 -12.61 -20.89
C ILE A 291 -7.87 -14.00 -20.38
N LYS A 292 -8.70 -15.00 -20.64
CA LYS A 292 -8.37 -16.41 -20.42
C LYS A 292 -7.86 -16.95 -21.75
N ASP A 293 -6.65 -17.51 -21.73
CA ASP A 293 -6.29 -18.59 -22.65
C ASP A 293 -6.99 -19.90 -22.20
#